data_AF-A0A2T3N513-F1
#
_entry.id   AF-A0A2T3N513-F1
#
_cell.length_a   1.000
_cell.length_b   1.000
_cell.length_c   1.000
_cell.angle_alpha   90.00
_cell.angle_beta   90.00
_cell.angle_gamma   90.00
#
_symmetry.space_group_name_H-M   'P 1'
#
loop_
_entity.id
_entity.type
_entity.pdbx_description
1 polymer ?
#
loop_
_entity_poly.entity_id
_entity_poly.type
_entity_poly.pdbx_seq_one_letter_code
_entity_poly.pdbx_strand_id
1 'polypeptide(L)'
;MVNIVIVSHSQRLAEGVAELAAQMTQGRVKMAIAAGIDDPDNDNGKDIGTDAVAVMSAIEQVYCADGVLVLVDMGSAILSADMALELLGSEQAKAVYVCAAPLVEGSIAASIAAAAGMTIEQVIHEAHGALAAKYQQLNQTMPLPPEISSVASPAAAPLSSASISTDSRKAVIPQPAEQLQFSWQIQNPHGIHLRSAAAIVTAVSPFDADVWLSKGDQQINAKSINKIALLGLKHHDTVICITRGKEAVQALNAFRALAQRHFGEDFSGEGFHREDMAQ
;
A
#
# COMPACT_ATOMS: atom_id res chain seq x y z
N MET A 1 -13.60 0.22 -7.64
CA MET A 1 -12.36 0.23 -6.85
C MET A 1 -12.54 -0.77 -5.73
N VAL A 2 -11.50 -1.53 -5.38
CA VAL A 2 -11.53 -2.46 -4.24
C VAL A 2 -11.95 -1.72 -2.96
N ASN A 3 -12.85 -2.31 -2.18
CA ASN A 3 -13.25 -1.78 -0.87
C ASN A 3 -12.77 -2.69 0.26
N ILE A 4 -12.80 -2.19 1.49
CA ILE A 4 -12.18 -2.86 2.64
C ILE A 4 -13.21 -3.13 3.74
N VAL A 5 -13.10 -4.29 4.37
CA VAL A 5 -13.80 -4.62 5.62
C VAL A 5 -12.74 -4.90 6.69
N ILE A 6 -12.90 -4.26 7.84
CA ILE A 6 -12.04 -4.49 9.01
C ILE A 6 -12.84 -5.32 10.02
N VAL A 7 -12.33 -6.50 10.33
CA VAL A 7 -12.91 -7.42 11.30
C VAL A 7 -11.97 -7.50 12.50
N SER A 8 -12.51 -7.24 13.69
CA SER A 8 -11.73 -7.32 14.92
C SER A 8 -12.58 -7.73 16.09
N HIS A 9 -11.95 -8.30 17.10
CA HIS A 9 -12.61 -8.53 18.38
C HIS A 9 -12.98 -7.21 19.08
N SER A 10 -12.23 -6.14 18.84
CA SER A 10 -12.42 -4.86 19.52
C SER A 10 -12.95 -3.81 18.55
N GLN A 11 -14.14 -3.28 18.84
CA GLN A 11 -14.72 -2.16 18.10
C GLN A 11 -13.76 -0.96 18.03
N ARG A 12 -13.15 -0.59 19.18
CA ARG A 12 -12.21 0.53 19.27
C ARG A 12 -10.95 0.32 18.43
N LEU A 13 -10.44 -0.91 18.36
CA LEU A 13 -9.29 -1.22 17.51
C LEU A 13 -9.66 -1.08 16.03
N ALA A 14 -10.79 -1.66 15.61
CA ALA A 14 -11.24 -1.57 14.23
C ALA A 14 -11.51 -0.13 13.78
N GLU A 15 -12.15 0.67 14.64
CA GLU A 15 -12.38 2.11 14.41
C GLU A 15 -11.06 2.87 14.27
N GLY A 16 -10.10 2.64 15.17
CA GLY A 16 -8.78 3.27 15.08
C GLY A 16 -8.02 2.90 13.81
N VAL A 17 -8.10 1.64 13.37
CA VAL A 17 -7.49 1.21 12.09
C VAL A 17 -8.19 1.87 10.90
N ALA A 18 -9.53 1.90 10.90
CA ALA A 18 -10.31 2.55 9.84
C ALA A 18 -10.02 4.05 9.76
N GLU A 19 -9.89 4.72 10.90
CA GLU A 19 -9.54 6.14 10.98
C GLU A 19 -8.17 6.41 10.34
N LEU A 20 -7.15 5.65 10.73
CA LEU A 20 -5.80 5.78 10.16
C LEU A 20 -5.81 5.54 8.64
N ALA A 21 -6.49 4.50 8.18
CA ALA A 21 -6.63 4.18 6.76
C ALA A 21 -7.39 5.29 5.99
N ALA A 22 -8.43 5.86 6.58
CA ALA A 22 -9.23 6.93 5.97
C ALA A 22 -8.41 8.22 5.79
N GLN A 23 -7.57 8.56 6.77
CA GLN A 23 -6.66 9.70 6.66
C GLN A 23 -5.65 9.54 5.52
N MET A 24 -5.16 8.32 5.27
CA MET A 24 -4.22 8.06 4.17
C MET A 24 -4.87 8.09 2.79
N THR A 25 -6.16 7.77 2.70
CA THR A 25 -6.89 7.66 1.42
C THR A 25 -7.77 8.85 1.08
N GLN A 26 -7.93 9.80 2.01
CA GLN A 26 -8.87 10.92 1.93
C GLN A 26 -10.31 10.46 1.72
N GLY A 27 -10.69 9.32 2.31
CA GLY A 27 -12.04 8.76 2.22
C GLY A 27 -12.44 8.20 0.86
N ARG A 28 -11.49 8.00 -0.08
CA ARG A 28 -11.78 7.48 -1.42
C ARG A 28 -12.16 6.00 -1.45
N VAL A 29 -11.72 5.23 -0.45
CA VAL A 29 -12.00 3.79 -0.31
C VAL A 29 -13.16 3.62 0.66
N LYS A 30 -14.19 2.88 0.25
CA LYS A 30 -15.28 2.54 1.17
C LYS A 30 -14.78 1.51 2.17
N MET A 31 -15.08 1.75 3.44
CA MET A 31 -14.71 0.87 4.54
C MET A 31 -15.92 0.56 5.41
N ALA A 32 -16.07 -0.70 5.78
CA ALA A 32 -17.01 -1.13 6.81
C ALA A 32 -16.27 -1.86 7.92
N ILE A 33 -16.87 -1.83 9.12
CA ILE A 33 -16.32 -2.45 10.33
C ILE A 33 -17.31 -3.51 10.79
N ALA A 34 -16.78 -4.70 11.11
CA ALA A 34 -17.50 -5.74 11.83
C ALA A 34 -16.65 -6.13 13.05
N ALA A 35 -16.96 -5.55 14.21
CA ALA A 35 -16.16 -5.76 15.40
C ALA A 35 -16.98 -5.77 16.68
N GLY A 36 -16.50 -6.54 17.65
CA GLY A 36 -17.18 -6.77 18.92
C GLY A 36 -18.46 -7.60 18.79
N ILE A 37 -19.04 -7.94 19.94
CA ILE A 37 -20.36 -8.56 20.08
C ILE A 37 -21.28 -7.60 20.84
N ASP A 38 -22.54 -7.54 20.42
CA ASP A 38 -23.55 -6.77 21.14
C ASP A 38 -23.87 -7.49 22.47
N ASP A 39 -23.55 -6.83 23.59
CA ASP A 39 -23.96 -7.26 24.92
C ASP A 39 -24.98 -6.26 25.47
N PRO A 40 -26.26 -6.65 25.65
CA PRO A 40 -27.30 -5.77 26.18
C PRO A 40 -27.03 -5.31 27.62
N ASP A 41 -26.15 -5.98 28.37
CA ASP A 41 -25.79 -5.62 29.73
C ASP A 41 -24.54 -4.69 29.80
N ASN A 42 -23.94 -4.36 28.65
CA ASN A 42 -22.77 -3.47 28.56
C ASN A 42 -23.12 -2.09 27.98
N ASP A 43 -23.26 -1.09 28.86
CA ASP A 43 -23.50 0.31 28.47
C ASP A 43 -22.26 1.02 27.88
N ASN A 44 -21.06 0.42 27.94
CA ASN A 44 -19.80 1.04 27.52
C ASN A 44 -19.34 0.64 26.10
N GLY A 45 -20.24 0.04 25.31
CA GLY A 45 -19.99 -0.37 23.93
C GLY A 45 -20.02 -1.89 23.75
N LYS A 46 -19.51 -2.36 22.62
CA LYS A 46 -19.50 -3.80 22.28
C LYS A 46 -18.45 -4.56 23.08
N ASP A 47 -18.81 -5.76 23.50
CA ASP A 47 -17.93 -6.72 24.13
C ASP A 47 -16.88 -7.25 23.15
N ILE A 48 -15.77 -7.76 23.69
CA ILE A 48 -14.70 -8.36 22.88
C ILE A 48 -15.20 -9.64 22.21
N GLY A 49 -15.25 -9.65 20.89
CA GLY A 49 -15.72 -10.81 20.12
C GLY A 49 -15.99 -10.50 18.66
N THR A 50 -16.47 -11.50 17.91
CA THR A 50 -16.79 -11.36 16.48
C THR A 50 -18.09 -12.08 16.15
N ASP A 51 -18.83 -11.55 15.17
CA ASP A 51 -20.13 -12.07 14.72
C ASP A 51 -20.13 -12.22 13.19
N ALA A 52 -20.35 -13.43 12.69
CA ALA A 52 -20.38 -13.74 11.26
C ALA A 52 -21.48 -12.99 10.49
N VAL A 53 -22.64 -12.73 11.11
CA VAL A 53 -23.74 -11.98 10.48
C VAL A 53 -23.35 -10.50 10.36
N ALA A 54 -22.66 -9.95 11.36
CA ALA A 54 -22.12 -8.60 11.29
C ALA A 54 -21.04 -8.48 10.20
N VAL A 55 -20.16 -9.49 10.06
CA VAL A 55 -19.15 -9.53 8.99
C VAL A 55 -19.81 -9.61 7.61
N MET A 56 -20.79 -10.49 7.41
CA MET A 56 -21.56 -10.58 6.16
C MET A 56 -22.19 -9.23 5.81
N SER A 57 -22.87 -8.60 6.78
CA SER A 57 -23.52 -7.30 6.60
C SER A 57 -22.51 -6.20 6.25
N ALA A 58 -21.33 -6.19 6.87
CA ALA A 58 -20.26 -5.24 6.55
C ALA A 58 -19.74 -5.43 5.12
N ILE A 59 -19.57 -6.68 4.68
CA ILE A 59 -19.18 -7.00 3.30
C ILE A 59 -20.23 -6.47 2.31
N GLU A 60 -21.52 -6.71 2.56
CA GLU A 60 -22.61 -6.25 1.70
C GLU A 60 -22.66 -4.71 1.58
N GLN A 61 -22.41 -3.99 2.68
CA GLN A 61 -22.40 -2.51 2.70
C GLN A 61 -21.37 -1.91 1.74
N VAL A 62 -20.22 -2.56 1.56
CA VAL A 62 -19.11 -2.07 0.72
C VAL A 62 -18.89 -2.89 -0.53
N TYR A 63 -19.76 -3.86 -0.81
CA TYR A 63 -19.60 -4.75 -1.95
C TYR A 63 -19.50 -4.00 -3.29
N CYS A 64 -18.58 -4.45 -4.14
CA CYS A 64 -18.49 -4.02 -5.53
C CYS A 64 -17.84 -5.09 -6.40
N ALA A 65 -18.02 -4.99 -7.72
CA ALA A 65 -17.49 -5.97 -8.67
C ALA A 65 -15.95 -6.00 -8.76
N ASP A 66 -15.28 -4.92 -8.36
CA ASP A 66 -13.81 -4.86 -8.35
C ASP A 66 -13.19 -5.58 -7.14
N GLY A 67 -14.01 -5.99 -6.17
CA GLY A 67 -13.61 -6.83 -5.04
C GLY A 67 -13.75 -6.17 -3.66
N VAL A 68 -13.79 -7.00 -2.63
CA VAL A 68 -13.75 -6.62 -1.21
C VAL A 68 -12.60 -7.37 -0.52
N LEU A 69 -11.72 -6.63 0.15
CA LEU A 69 -10.67 -7.21 0.98
C LEU A 69 -11.08 -7.15 2.46
N VAL A 70 -11.16 -8.31 3.10
CA VAL A 70 -11.46 -8.46 4.53
C VAL A 70 -10.15 -8.63 5.29
N LEU A 71 -9.81 -7.69 6.17
CA LEU A 71 -8.68 -7.81 7.08
C LEU A 71 -9.17 -8.18 8.48
N VAL A 72 -8.48 -9.12 9.11
CA VAL A 72 -8.86 -9.75 10.38
C VAL A 72 -7.72 -9.64 11.39
N ASP A 73 -8.01 -9.66 12.70
CA ASP A 73 -6.96 -9.65 13.74
C ASP A 73 -6.46 -11.04 14.12
N MET A 74 -7.33 -11.88 14.70
CA MET A 74 -6.98 -13.11 15.40
C MET A 74 -7.94 -14.25 15.05
N GLY A 75 -7.58 -15.48 15.43
CA GLY A 75 -8.20 -16.73 14.97
C GLY A 75 -9.73 -16.76 14.84
N SER A 76 -10.50 -16.35 15.85
CA SER A 76 -11.97 -16.35 15.76
C SER A 76 -12.55 -15.36 14.75
N ALA A 77 -11.85 -14.27 14.44
CA ALA A 77 -12.24 -13.35 13.38
C ALA A 77 -12.10 -14.01 11.99
N ILE A 78 -11.12 -14.90 11.81
CA ILE A 78 -10.98 -15.71 10.60
C ILE A 78 -12.20 -16.63 10.46
N LEU A 79 -12.55 -17.36 11.52
CA LEU A 79 -13.70 -18.27 11.51
C LEU A 79 -15.02 -17.54 11.23
N SER A 80 -15.22 -16.36 11.83
CA SER A 80 -16.38 -15.52 11.57
C SER A 80 -16.42 -15.00 10.14
N ALA A 81 -15.27 -14.66 9.56
CA ALA A 81 -15.17 -14.25 8.15
C ALA A 81 -15.47 -15.41 7.20
N ASP A 82 -14.94 -16.61 7.45
CA ASP A 82 -15.22 -17.80 6.64
C ASP A 82 -16.71 -18.16 6.68
N MET A 83 -17.32 -18.16 7.87
CA MET A 83 -18.77 -18.37 8.02
C MET A 83 -19.58 -17.28 7.30
N ALA A 84 -19.14 -16.02 7.36
CA ALA A 84 -19.79 -14.95 6.62
C ALA A 84 -19.75 -15.18 5.10
N LEU A 85 -18.65 -15.72 4.56
CA LEU A 85 -18.55 -16.09 3.14
C LEU A 85 -19.52 -17.22 2.77
N GLU A 86 -19.76 -18.18 3.67
CA GLU A 86 -20.76 -19.25 3.48
C GLU A 86 -22.20 -18.71 3.48
N LEU A 87 -22.47 -17.68 4.28
CA LEU A 87 -23.77 -17.01 4.35
C LEU A 87 -24.03 -16.09 3.13
N LEU A 88 -22.98 -15.56 2.49
CA LEU A 88 -23.09 -14.78 1.27
C LEU A 88 -23.56 -15.62 0.08
N GLY A 89 -24.21 -14.97 -0.88
CA GLY A 89 -24.53 -15.61 -2.15
C GLY A 89 -23.25 -16.05 -2.90
N SER A 90 -23.29 -17.24 -3.52
CA SER A 90 -22.12 -17.86 -4.19
C SER A 90 -21.40 -17.00 -5.23
N GLU A 91 -22.09 -16.03 -5.85
CA GLU A 91 -21.47 -15.08 -6.79
C GLU A 91 -20.77 -13.91 -6.08
N GLN A 92 -21.32 -13.41 -4.97
CA GLN A 92 -20.68 -12.33 -4.20
C GLN A 92 -19.41 -12.84 -3.51
N ALA A 93 -19.46 -14.03 -2.91
CA ALA A 93 -18.33 -14.63 -2.21
C ALA A 93 -17.07 -14.76 -3.09
N LYS A 94 -17.20 -14.94 -4.41
CA LYS A 94 -16.07 -15.01 -5.35
C LYS A 94 -15.25 -13.72 -5.45
N ALA A 95 -15.85 -12.57 -5.12
CA ALA A 95 -15.21 -11.26 -5.16
C ALA A 95 -14.74 -10.79 -3.78
N VAL A 96 -14.81 -11.64 -2.74
CA VAL A 96 -14.44 -11.30 -1.37
C VAL A 96 -13.24 -12.14 -0.95
N TYR A 97 -12.24 -11.49 -0.38
CA TYR A 97 -10.96 -12.13 -0.03
C TYR A 97 -10.63 -11.86 1.43
N VAL A 98 -10.36 -12.90 2.20
CA VAL A 98 -9.86 -12.78 3.57
C VAL A 98 -8.33 -12.70 3.53
N CYS A 99 -7.75 -11.66 4.13
CA CYS A 99 -6.33 -11.35 4.05
C CYS A 99 -5.59 -11.72 5.33
N ALA A 100 -4.45 -12.40 5.19
CA ALA A 100 -3.59 -12.78 6.31
C ALA A 100 -2.59 -11.68 6.72
N ALA A 101 -2.74 -10.46 6.21
CA ALA A 101 -1.87 -9.35 6.54
C ALA A 101 -2.06 -8.90 8.00
N PRO A 102 -1.02 -8.36 8.67
CA PRO A 102 -1.17 -7.74 9.98
C PRO A 102 -2.26 -6.66 9.94
N LEU A 103 -3.22 -6.71 10.87
CA LEU A 103 -4.45 -5.91 10.79
C LEU A 103 -4.17 -4.42 10.52
N VAL A 104 -3.25 -3.80 11.27
CA VAL A 104 -3.00 -2.36 11.18
C VAL A 104 -2.23 -2.01 9.90
N GLU A 105 -1.01 -2.50 9.76
CA GLU A 105 -0.13 -2.14 8.65
C GLU A 105 -0.67 -2.64 7.31
N GLY A 106 -1.27 -3.83 7.29
CA GLY A 106 -1.94 -4.41 6.14
C GLY A 106 -3.14 -3.59 5.69
N SER A 107 -3.98 -3.11 6.62
CA SER A 107 -5.16 -2.32 6.27
C SER A 107 -4.75 -0.99 5.64
N ILE A 108 -3.71 -0.35 6.17
CA ILE A 108 -3.21 0.91 5.62
C ILE A 108 -2.62 0.70 4.22
N ALA A 109 -1.77 -0.32 4.04
CA ALA A 109 -1.18 -0.63 2.75
C ALA A 109 -2.24 -0.99 1.69
N ALA A 110 -3.22 -1.83 2.06
CA ALA A 110 -4.35 -2.18 1.22
C ALA A 110 -5.18 -0.95 0.83
N SER A 111 -5.48 -0.08 1.80
CA SER A 111 -6.29 1.12 1.57
C SER A 111 -5.61 2.06 0.58
N ILE A 112 -4.28 2.27 0.71
CA ILE A 112 -3.51 3.10 -0.22
C ILE A 112 -3.51 2.48 -1.63
N ALA A 113 -3.27 1.18 -1.73
CA ALA A 113 -3.28 0.46 -3.00
C ALA A 113 -4.65 0.51 -3.69
N ALA A 114 -5.72 0.27 -2.92
CA ALA A 114 -7.10 0.36 -3.40
C ALA A 114 -7.40 1.78 -3.89
N ALA A 115 -7.07 2.80 -3.11
CA ALA A 115 -7.25 4.21 -3.48
C ALA A 115 -6.48 4.59 -4.75
N ALA A 116 -5.36 3.92 -5.04
CA ALA A 116 -4.57 4.10 -6.24
C ALA A 116 -5.16 3.39 -7.48
N GLY A 117 -6.30 2.69 -7.33
CA GLY A 117 -7.00 2.01 -8.42
C GLY A 117 -6.41 0.65 -8.80
N MET A 118 -5.63 0.04 -7.91
CA MET A 118 -5.00 -1.26 -8.14
C MET A 118 -6.03 -2.40 -8.15
N THR A 119 -5.68 -3.52 -8.81
CA THR A 119 -6.52 -4.73 -8.81
C THR A 119 -6.52 -5.42 -7.45
N ILE A 120 -7.52 -6.25 -7.18
CA ILE A 120 -7.61 -6.96 -5.89
C ILE A 120 -6.36 -7.80 -5.57
N GLU A 121 -5.73 -8.41 -6.57
CA GLU A 121 -4.49 -9.17 -6.39
C GLU A 121 -3.32 -8.27 -5.97
N GLN A 122 -3.22 -7.08 -6.56
CA GLN A 122 -2.20 -6.09 -6.20
C GLN A 122 -2.45 -5.51 -4.81
N VAL A 123 -3.71 -5.27 -4.45
CA VAL A 123 -4.09 -4.81 -3.10
C VAL A 123 -3.73 -5.87 -2.05
N ILE A 124 -4.05 -7.14 -2.30
CA ILE A 124 -3.67 -8.27 -1.42
C ILE A 124 -2.14 -8.36 -1.29
N HIS A 125 -1.41 -8.19 -2.39
CA HIS A 125 0.04 -8.22 -2.39
C HIS A 125 0.65 -7.12 -1.51
N GLU A 126 0.17 -5.88 -1.62
CA GLU A 126 0.62 -4.77 -0.76
C GLU A 126 0.24 -5.00 0.71
N ALA A 127 -0.93 -5.56 0.99
CA ALA A 127 -1.32 -5.91 2.35
C ALA A 127 -0.34 -6.92 2.97
N HIS A 128 -0.04 -8.02 2.27
CA HIS A 128 0.91 -9.03 2.75
C HIS A 128 2.34 -8.49 2.90
N GLY A 129 2.77 -7.61 2.00
CA GLY A 129 4.10 -6.99 2.04
C GLY A 129 4.36 -6.11 3.26
N ALA A 130 3.31 -5.69 3.98
CA ALA A 130 3.41 -4.79 5.13
C ALA A 130 4.27 -5.36 6.28
N LEU A 131 4.16 -6.67 6.55
CA LEU A 131 5.00 -7.32 7.57
C LEU A 131 6.48 -7.28 7.16
N ALA A 132 6.79 -7.63 5.91
CA ALA A 132 8.15 -7.66 5.41
C ALA A 132 8.80 -6.26 5.45
N ALA A 133 8.02 -5.22 5.16
CA ALA A 133 8.48 -3.84 5.28
C ALA A 133 8.87 -3.50 6.72
N LYS A 134 8.01 -3.78 7.69
CA LYS A 134 8.29 -3.56 9.12
C LYS A 134 9.49 -4.38 9.60
N TYR A 135 9.59 -5.63 9.17
CA TYR A 135 10.69 -6.54 9.48
C TYR A 135 12.05 -5.95 9.07
N GLN A 136 12.12 -5.45 7.83
CA GLN A 136 13.32 -4.83 7.29
C GLN A 136 13.63 -3.49 7.96
N GLN A 137 12.64 -2.65 8.26
CA GLN A 137 12.84 -1.38 8.98
C GLN A 137 13.41 -1.58 10.39
N LEU A 138 13.03 -2.68 11.06
CA LEU A 138 13.54 -3.06 12.36
C LEU A 138 14.91 -3.78 12.28
N ASN A 139 15.49 -3.95 11.09
CA ASN A 139 16.74 -4.66 10.84
C ASN A 139 16.75 -6.07 11.46
N GLN A 140 15.59 -6.74 11.45
CA GLN A 140 15.51 -8.10 11.96
C GLN A 140 16.21 -9.07 10.99
N THR A 141 16.87 -10.09 11.54
CA THR A 141 17.79 -10.95 10.80
C THR A 141 17.34 -12.41 10.70
N MET A 142 16.26 -12.80 11.38
CA MET A 142 15.70 -14.13 11.21
C MET A 142 15.00 -14.25 9.85
N PRO A 143 15.14 -15.36 9.15
CA PRO A 143 14.43 -15.54 7.89
C PRO A 143 12.92 -15.60 8.13
N LEU A 144 12.16 -14.72 7.47
CA LEU A 144 10.72 -14.91 7.32
C LEU A 144 10.47 -16.17 6.46
N PRO A 145 9.38 -16.92 6.70
CA PRO A 145 8.98 -18.02 5.82
C PRO A 145 9.04 -17.59 4.35
N PRO A 146 9.53 -18.45 3.43
CA PRO A 146 9.79 -18.07 2.04
C PRO A 146 8.53 -17.52 1.32
N GLU A 147 7.36 -18.03 1.69
CA GLU A 147 6.04 -17.56 1.23
C GLU A 147 5.77 -16.09 1.59
N ILE A 148 6.24 -15.63 2.77
CA ILE A 148 6.11 -14.26 3.28
C ILE A 148 7.29 -13.38 2.81
N SER A 149 8.47 -13.96 2.58
CA SER A 149 9.63 -13.22 2.05
C SER A 149 9.46 -12.85 0.57
N SER A 150 8.80 -13.70 -0.23
CA SER A 150 8.64 -13.51 -1.68
C SER A 150 7.58 -12.47 -2.06
N VAL A 151 6.54 -12.25 -1.24
CA VAL A 151 5.60 -11.13 -1.42
C VAL A 151 6.25 -9.76 -1.25
N ALA A 152 7.43 -9.69 -0.64
CA ALA A 152 8.23 -8.47 -0.65
C ALA A 152 8.91 -8.23 -2.00
N SER A 153 8.81 -9.07 -3.04
CA SER A 153 9.45 -8.80 -4.33
C SER A 153 8.52 -9.13 -5.48
N PRO A 154 7.86 -8.15 -6.12
CA PRO A 154 7.51 -8.33 -7.51
C PRO A 154 8.81 -8.28 -8.32
N ALA A 155 9.10 -9.36 -9.03
CA ALA A 155 10.22 -9.44 -9.96
C ALA A 155 10.13 -8.34 -11.02
N ALA A 156 10.82 -7.21 -10.80
CA ALA A 156 11.43 -6.47 -11.88
C ALA A 156 12.87 -6.98 -11.96
N ALA A 157 13.15 -7.83 -12.95
CA ALA A 157 14.49 -8.34 -13.19
C ALA A 157 15.47 -7.17 -13.24
N PRO A 158 16.53 -7.14 -12.41
CA PRO A 158 17.64 -6.24 -12.68
C PRO A 158 18.23 -6.62 -14.04
N LEU A 159 18.54 -5.63 -14.86
CA LEU A 159 19.37 -5.80 -16.05
C LEU A 159 20.73 -6.33 -15.58
N SER A 160 20.87 -7.66 -15.56
CA SER A 160 22.16 -8.31 -15.42
C SER A 160 23.00 -7.95 -16.64
N SER A 161 24.18 -7.38 -16.38
CA SER A 161 25.21 -7.11 -17.36
C SER A 161 25.51 -8.36 -18.18
N ALA A 162 25.11 -8.34 -19.45
CA ALA A 162 25.37 -9.42 -20.39
C ALA A 162 26.87 -9.71 -20.50
N SER A 163 27.25 -10.93 -20.13
CA SER A 163 28.50 -11.54 -20.55
C SER A 163 28.45 -11.81 -22.06
N ILE A 164 29.46 -11.30 -22.76
CA ILE A 164 29.64 -11.45 -24.21
C ILE A 164 29.94 -12.92 -24.50
N SER A 165 29.04 -13.61 -25.20
CA SER A 165 29.38 -14.80 -25.97
C SER A 165 28.97 -14.57 -27.43
N THR A 166 29.96 -14.73 -28.31
CA THR A 166 29.86 -14.56 -29.75
C THR A 166 29.26 -15.81 -30.39
N ASP A 167 28.01 -15.74 -30.87
CA ASP A 167 27.59 -16.51 -32.04
C ASP A 167 26.50 -15.78 -32.84
N SER A 168 26.66 -15.79 -34.15
CA SER A 168 25.96 -14.97 -35.13
C SER A 168 24.76 -15.71 -35.67
N ARG A 169 23.55 -15.38 -35.22
CA ARG A 169 22.31 -15.68 -35.95
C ARG A 169 21.24 -14.63 -35.60
N LYS A 170 20.75 -13.92 -36.62
CA LYS A 170 19.76 -12.84 -36.56
C LYS A 170 18.52 -13.25 -35.74
N ALA A 171 18.48 -12.87 -34.48
CA ALA A 171 17.25 -12.68 -33.74
C ALA A 171 16.88 -11.19 -33.83
N VAL A 172 15.63 -10.89 -34.16
CA VAL A 172 15.10 -9.52 -34.04
C VAL A 172 15.10 -9.20 -32.54
N ILE A 173 16.09 -8.43 -32.10
CA ILE A 173 16.17 -7.91 -30.74
C ILE A 173 15.06 -6.85 -30.63
N PRO A 174 14.06 -6.99 -29.74
CA PRO A 174 13.12 -5.92 -29.47
C PRO A 174 13.92 -4.68 -29.02
N GLN A 175 13.75 -3.55 -29.71
CA GLN A 175 14.36 -2.29 -29.27
C GLN A 175 13.89 -2.00 -27.82
N PRO A 176 14.79 -1.60 -26.91
CA PRO A 176 14.36 -1.21 -25.57
C PRO A 176 13.40 -0.02 -25.70
N ALA A 177 12.17 -0.19 -25.24
CA ALA A 177 11.19 0.90 -25.20
C ALA A 177 11.83 2.10 -24.48
N GLU A 178 11.66 3.30 -25.06
CA GLU A 178 12.27 4.55 -24.61
C GLU A 178 12.06 4.75 -23.11
N GLN A 179 13.16 4.85 -22.37
CA GLN A 179 13.16 5.04 -20.92
C GLN A 179 13.30 6.53 -20.63
N LEU A 180 12.38 7.06 -19.83
CA LEU A 180 12.39 8.48 -19.44
C LEU A 180 12.77 8.61 -17.97
N GLN A 181 13.52 9.65 -17.64
CA GLN A 181 13.97 9.88 -16.27
C GLN A 181 13.81 11.33 -15.82
N PHE A 182 13.60 11.51 -14.52
CA PHE A 182 13.52 12.80 -13.85
C PHE A 182 14.19 12.74 -12.49
N SER A 183 15.11 13.65 -12.22
CA SER A 183 15.82 13.76 -10.94
C SER A 183 15.20 14.86 -10.09
N TRP A 184 15.01 14.59 -8.80
CA TRP A 184 14.48 15.55 -7.83
C TRP A 184 15.25 15.47 -6.52
N GLN A 185 15.57 16.63 -5.92
CA GLN A 185 16.11 16.68 -4.58
C GLN A 185 14.95 16.80 -3.58
N ILE A 186 14.88 15.89 -2.61
CA ILE A 186 13.83 15.87 -1.59
C ILE A 186 13.92 17.14 -0.72
N GLN A 187 12.82 17.90 -0.68
CA GLN A 187 12.69 19.14 0.09
C GLN A 187 11.83 18.97 1.35
N ASN A 188 11.19 17.82 1.51
CA ASN A 188 10.39 17.47 2.69
C ASN A 188 11.30 17.37 3.93
N PRO A 189 11.05 18.13 5.01
CA PRO A 189 11.89 18.14 6.22
C PRO A 189 12.12 16.74 6.82
N HIS A 190 11.09 15.89 6.78
CA HIS A 190 11.15 14.52 7.28
C HIS A 190 11.44 13.48 6.20
N GLY A 191 11.76 13.91 4.98
CA GLY A 191 11.91 13.04 3.82
C GLY A 191 10.59 12.48 3.32
N ILE A 192 10.63 11.36 2.61
CA ILE A 192 9.44 10.65 2.14
C ILE A 192 8.98 9.66 3.21
N HIS A 193 7.93 10.04 3.93
CA HIS A 193 7.25 9.20 4.91
C HIS A 193 5.97 8.58 4.30
N LEU A 194 5.18 7.88 5.11
CA LEU A 194 4.00 7.12 4.67
C LEU A 194 3.00 7.94 3.84
N ARG A 195 2.69 9.18 4.25
CA ARG A 195 1.70 10.03 3.54
C ARG A 195 2.19 10.49 2.16
N SER A 196 3.41 11.03 2.06
CA SER A 196 4.02 11.40 0.78
C SER A 196 4.29 10.19 -0.12
N ALA A 197 4.63 9.03 0.47
CA ALA A 197 4.73 7.78 -0.27
C ALA A 197 3.37 7.34 -0.84
N ALA A 198 2.27 7.46 -0.06
CA ALA A 198 0.92 7.18 -0.54
C ALA A 198 0.49 8.12 -1.67
N ALA A 199 0.89 9.39 -1.61
CA ALA A 199 0.67 10.36 -2.67
C ALA A 199 1.42 9.96 -3.96
N ILE A 200 2.67 9.48 -3.85
CA ILE A 200 3.42 8.95 -5.01
C ILE A 200 2.69 7.76 -5.62
N VAL A 201 2.34 6.74 -4.82
CA VAL A 201 1.63 5.55 -5.31
C VAL A 201 0.33 5.94 -6.00
N THR A 202 -0.47 6.81 -5.39
CA THR A 202 -1.72 7.31 -5.98
C THR A 202 -1.48 8.02 -7.31
N ALA A 203 -0.43 8.85 -7.40
CA ALA A 203 -0.16 9.63 -8.60
C ALA A 203 0.31 8.78 -9.78
N VAL A 204 1.08 7.70 -9.53
CA VAL A 204 1.75 6.95 -10.61
C VAL A 204 1.10 5.62 -10.96
N SER A 205 0.30 5.03 -10.06
CA SER A 205 -0.33 3.72 -10.30
C SER A 205 -1.32 3.67 -11.47
N PRO A 206 -2.14 4.71 -11.75
CA PRO A 206 -3.15 4.67 -12.81
C PRO A 206 -2.63 4.47 -14.24
N PHE A 207 -1.34 4.69 -14.49
CA PHE A 207 -0.77 4.66 -15.84
C PHE A 207 -0.28 3.26 -16.25
N ASP A 208 -0.48 2.87 -17.52
CA ASP A 208 0.13 1.72 -18.19
C ASP A 208 1.62 1.99 -18.46
N ALA A 209 2.38 2.08 -17.37
CA ALA A 209 3.81 2.28 -17.33
C ALA A 209 4.42 1.61 -16.09
N ASP A 210 5.61 1.06 -16.29
CA ASP A 210 6.52 0.74 -15.20
C ASP A 210 7.12 2.05 -14.66
N VAL A 211 7.15 2.18 -13.34
CA VAL A 211 7.66 3.37 -12.65
C VAL A 211 8.58 2.92 -11.54
N TRP A 212 9.83 3.38 -11.57
CA TRP A 212 10.83 3.09 -10.56
C TRP A 212 11.34 4.36 -9.90
N LEU A 213 11.65 4.27 -8.60
CA LEU A 213 12.43 5.29 -7.89
C LEU A 213 13.81 4.72 -7.55
N SER A 214 14.85 5.50 -7.82
CA SER A 214 16.23 5.13 -7.51
C SER A 214 16.87 6.11 -6.54
N LYS A 215 17.65 5.56 -5.59
CA LYS A 215 18.50 6.27 -4.63
C LYS A 215 19.84 5.55 -4.57
N GLY A 216 20.88 6.12 -5.16
CA GLY A 216 22.15 5.41 -5.35
C GLY A 216 21.95 4.14 -6.16
N ASP A 217 22.42 3.00 -5.65
CA ASP A 217 22.30 1.70 -6.31
C ASP A 217 20.96 0.99 -6.04
N GLN A 218 20.12 1.53 -5.15
CA GLN A 218 18.81 0.97 -4.86
C GLN A 218 17.78 1.48 -5.85
N GLN A 219 17.04 0.57 -6.46
CA GLN A 219 15.91 0.87 -7.33
C GLN A 219 14.68 0.09 -6.86
N ILE A 220 13.55 0.78 -6.72
CA ILE A 220 12.30 0.19 -6.23
C ILE A 220 11.13 0.50 -7.15
N ASN A 221 10.06 -0.28 -7.07
CA ASN A 221 8.80 -0.03 -7.78
C ASN A 221 8.03 1.11 -7.08
N ALA A 222 7.73 2.19 -7.80
CA ALA A 222 7.03 3.37 -7.27
C ALA A 222 5.51 3.17 -7.10
N LYS A 223 4.97 2.02 -7.52
CA LYS A 223 3.58 1.63 -7.30
C LYS A 223 3.39 0.83 -6.00
N SER A 224 4.46 0.55 -5.26
CA SER A 224 4.40 -0.18 -3.99
C SER A 224 4.70 0.73 -2.81
N ILE A 225 3.73 0.88 -1.91
CA ILE A 225 3.87 1.72 -0.71
C ILE A 225 4.95 1.18 0.22
N ASN A 226 4.96 -0.15 0.38
CA ASN A 226 5.95 -0.84 1.20
C ASN A 226 7.38 -0.59 0.67
N LYS A 227 7.56 -0.57 -0.65
CA LYS A 227 8.87 -0.38 -1.26
C LYS A 227 9.39 1.04 -1.19
N ILE A 228 8.51 2.03 -1.35
CA ILE A 228 8.91 3.43 -1.19
C ILE A 228 9.35 3.70 0.25
N ALA A 229 8.59 3.20 1.24
CA ALA A 229 8.93 3.37 2.65
C ALA A 229 10.30 2.77 3.02
N LEU A 230 10.70 1.68 2.34
CA LEU A 230 11.99 1.02 2.55
C LEU A 230 13.17 1.73 1.87
N LEU A 231 12.93 2.55 0.84
CA LEU A 231 14.00 3.31 0.17
C LEU A 231 14.62 4.37 1.09
N GLY A 232 13.88 4.80 2.13
CA GLY A 232 14.38 5.69 3.17
C GLY A 232 14.91 7.01 2.61
N LEU A 233 14.16 7.64 1.70
CA LEU A 233 14.48 8.95 1.13
C LEU A 233 14.36 10.04 2.21
N LYS A 234 15.47 10.65 2.56
CA LYS A 234 15.59 11.72 3.56
C LYS A 234 15.62 13.10 2.90
N HIS A 235 15.47 14.14 3.70
CA HIS A 235 15.69 15.50 3.26
C HIS A 235 17.08 15.65 2.58
N HIS A 236 17.13 16.39 1.47
CA HIS A 236 18.28 16.57 0.59
C HIS A 236 18.78 15.35 -0.20
N ASP A 237 18.22 14.15 0.01
CA ASP A 237 18.50 13.03 -0.88
C ASP A 237 18.05 13.36 -2.31
N THR A 238 18.76 12.83 -3.29
CA THR A 238 18.32 12.87 -4.69
C THR A 238 17.61 11.57 -5.04
N VAL A 239 16.37 11.69 -5.52
CA VAL A 239 15.60 10.58 -6.08
C VAL A 239 15.55 10.72 -7.60
N ILE A 240 15.75 9.60 -8.30
CA ILE A 240 15.58 9.52 -9.75
C ILE A 240 14.31 8.71 -10.02
N CYS A 241 13.31 9.34 -10.60
CA CYS A 241 12.13 8.66 -11.12
C CYS A 241 12.41 8.21 -12.56
N ILE A 242 12.18 6.94 -12.83
CA ILE A 242 12.43 6.28 -14.10
C ILE A 242 11.11 5.67 -14.57
N THR A 243 10.73 5.89 -15.82
CA THR A 243 9.48 5.37 -16.40
C THR A 243 9.72 4.68 -17.72
N ARG A 244 8.92 3.65 -17.99
CA ARG A 244 8.93 2.89 -19.25
C ARG A 244 7.53 2.35 -19.54
N GLY A 245 7.15 2.27 -20.81
CA GLY A 245 5.84 1.74 -21.22
C GLY A 245 5.04 2.74 -22.04
N LYS A 246 3.77 2.41 -22.31
CA LYS A 246 2.92 3.20 -23.21
C LYS A 246 2.59 4.58 -22.66
N GLU A 247 2.48 4.70 -21.35
CA GLU A 247 2.15 5.95 -20.66
C GLU A 247 3.32 6.50 -19.82
N ALA A 248 4.56 6.18 -20.20
CA ALA A 248 5.76 6.59 -19.47
C ALA A 248 5.84 8.13 -19.30
N VAL A 249 5.52 8.89 -20.35
CA VAL A 249 5.53 10.36 -20.32
C VAL A 249 4.51 10.88 -19.30
N GLN A 250 3.30 10.33 -19.30
CA GLN A 250 2.22 10.73 -18.39
C GLN A 250 2.57 10.40 -16.95
N ALA A 251 3.09 9.21 -16.69
CA ALA A 251 3.55 8.79 -15.37
C ALA A 251 4.69 9.69 -14.83
N LEU A 252 5.67 10.00 -15.67
CA LEU A 252 6.79 10.87 -15.29
C LEU A 252 6.32 12.30 -15.01
N ASN A 253 5.38 12.81 -15.80
CA ASN A 253 4.80 14.13 -15.60
C ASN A 253 3.96 14.20 -14.31
N ALA A 254 3.20 13.15 -13.99
CA ALA A 254 2.46 13.06 -12.73
C ALA A 254 3.41 13.06 -11.53
N PHE A 255 4.49 12.27 -11.58
CA PHE A 255 5.53 12.29 -10.55
C PHE A 255 6.18 13.68 -10.43
N ARG A 256 6.54 14.31 -11.55
CA ARG A 256 7.15 15.65 -11.58
C ARG A 256 6.24 16.70 -10.94
N ALA A 257 4.95 16.72 -11.31
CA ALA A 257 3.98 17.66 -10.77
C ALA A 257 3.81 17.46 -9.25
N LEU A 258 3.80 16.20 -8.80
CA LEU A 258 3.73 15.88 -7.38
C LEU A 258 5.00 16.32 -6.63
N ALA A 259 6.18 16.08 -7.19
CA ALA A 259 7.46 16.50 -6.61
C ALA A 259 7.55 18.02 -6.45
N GLN A 260 7.08 18.79 -7.45
CA GLN A 260 6.99 20.26 -7.40
C GLN A 260 6.05 20.78 -6.31
N ARG A 261 5.09 19.96 -5.89
CA ARG A 261 4.18 20.23 -4.76
C ARG A 261 4.63 19.52 -3.48
N HIS A 262 5.93 19.22 -3.39
CA HIS A 262 6.56 18.57 -2.25
C HIS A 262 5.83 17.30 -1.80
N PHE A 263 5.39 16.48 -2.75
CA PHE A 263 4.67 15.23 -2.50
C PHE A 263 3.37 15.38 -1.68
N GLY A 264 2.71 16.53 -1.80
CA GLY A 264 1.42 16.80 -1.16
C GLY A 264 1.53 17.33 0.27
N GLU A 265 2.70 17.85 0.66
CA GLU A 265 2.94 18.49 1.95
C GLU A 265 3.03 20.01 1.79
N ASP A 266 2.34 20.75 2.66
CA ASP A 266 2.42 22.21 2.74
C ASP A 266 3.37 22.60 3.88
N PHE A 267 4.51 23.24 3.56
CA PHE A 267 5.50 23.68 4.56
C PHE A 267 5.19 25.05 5.18
N SER A 268 4.04 25.65 4.85
CA SER A 268 3.68 27.00 5.29
C SER A 268 3.24 27.12 6.76
N GLY A 269 3.48 26.09 7.60
CA GLY A 269 2.95 26.02 8.96
C GLY A 269 3.91 25.61 10.08
N GLU A 270 5.15 25.21 9.79
CA GLU A 270 6.11 24.93 10.85
C GLU A 270 6.89 26.21 11.21
N GLY A 271 6.43 26.84 12.28
CA GLY A 271 7.06 28.02 12.86
C GLY A 271 8.53 27.74 13.17
N PHE A 272 9.42 28.43 12.47
CA PHE A 272 10.68 28.85 13.05
C PHE A 272 10.34 29.67 14.31
N HIS A 273 10.36 29.02 15.48
CA HIS A 273 10.48 29.74 16.73
C HIS A 273 11.80 30.51 16.65
N ARG A 274 11.69 31.83 16.41
CA ARG A 274 12.73 32.80 16.69
C ARG A 274 12.94 32.85 18.20
N GLU A 275 13.62 31.85 18.74
CA GLU A 275 14.23 31.90 20.07
C GLU A 275 15.72 31.66 19.90
N ASP A 276 16.39 32.60 19.23
CA ASP A 276 17.84 32.77 19.26
C ASP A 276 18.19 34.14 18.66
N MET A 277 17.68 35.21 19.30
CA MET A 277 18.24 36.58 19.26
C MET A 277 17.60 37.42 20.37
N ALA A 278 17.92 37.10 21.62
CA ALA A 278 18.00 38.05 22.74
C ALA A 278 18.29 37.31 24.06
N GLN A 279 19.57 37.05 24.33
CA GLN A 279 20.28 37.37 25.58
C GLN A 279 21.71 36.86 25.53
#